data_AF-A0A973QGW9-F1
#
_entry.id   AF-A0A973QGW9-F1
#
_cell.length_a   1.000
_cell.length_b   1.000
_cell.length_c   1.000
_cell.angle_alpha   90.00
_cell.angle_beta   90.00
_cell.angle_gamma   90.00
#
_symmetry.space_group_name_H-M   'P 1'
#
loop_
_entity.id
_entity.type
_entity.pdbx_description
1 polymer ?
#
loop_
_entity_poly.entity_id
_entity_poly.type
_entity_poly.pdbx_seq_one_letter_code
_entity_poly.pdbx_strand_id
1 'polypeptide(L)'
;ALPGGEERRDAKRAAVYDHWLREARDDDFIGVQNYERIVHGPDGEVAVEGELNGMGTVIAPGSLAGAVRYAHEVSQVPVLVTEHGIQTPDDTQRAAFVPAAVEELAAQVDAGTPVLGYCHWTLLDNFEWIFGYGAQLGLHTVDRDTFERRAKPSAQAYANVVRSHRGAVAGRGGN
;
A
#
# COMPACT_ATOMS: atom_id res chain seq x y z
N ALA A 1 -17.48 1.66 -0.26
CA ALA A 1 -18.67 0.81 -0.12
C ALA A 1 -19.46 0.94 -1.41
N LEU A 2 -20.14 -0.13 -1.82
CA LEU A 2 -21.23 -0.01 -2.79
C LEU A 2 -22.44 0.65 -2.10
N PRO A 3 -23.39 1.23 -2.85
CA PRO A 3 -24.60 1.81 -2.26
C PRO A 3 -25.29 0.84 -1.30
N GLY A 4 -25.51 1.28 -0.06
CA GLY A 4 -26.12 0.47 1.02
C GLY A 4 -25.11 -0.27 1.90
N GLY A 5 -23.82 -0.26 1.57
CA GLY A 5 -22.75 -0.89 2.35
C GLY A 5 -21.98 0.06 3.28
N GLU A 6 -22.33 1.35 3.32
CA GLU A 6 -21.62 2.39 4.07
C GLU A 6 -21.58 2.10 5.57
N GLU A 7 -22.73 1.77 6.16
CA GLU A 7 -22.83 1.48 7.59
C GLU A 7 -21.95 0.28 7.98
N ARG A 8 -21.89 -0.76 7.14
CA ARG A 8 -21.04 -1.93 7.38
C ARG A 8 -19.55 -1.60 7.28
N ARG A 9 -19.15 -0.82 6.26
CA ARG A 9 -17.78 -0.31 6.15
C ARG A 9 -17.42 0.50 7.40
N ASP A 10 -18.30 1.38 7.84
CA ASP A 10 -18.04 2.26 8.99
C ASP A 10 -18.00 1.49 10.30
N ALA A 11 -18.85 0.47 10.48
CA ALA A 11 -18.78 -0.44 11.60
C ALA A 11 -17.44 -1.21 11.63
N LYS A 12 -16.97 -1.70 10.48
CA LYS A 12 -15.67 -2.38 10.38
C LYS A 12 -14.52 -1.42 10.72
N ARG A 13 -14.59 -0.19 10.24
CA ARG A 13 -13.59 0.86 10.56
C ARG A 13 -13.58 1.19 12.05
N ALA A 14 -14.74 1.41 12.65
CA ALA A 14 -14.88 1.66 14.08
C ALA A 14 -14.31 0.52 14.92
N ALA A 15 -14.56 -0.73 14.52
CA ALA A 15 -14.12 -1.91 15.26
C ALA A 15 -12.61 -2.19 15.14
N VAL A 16 -11.95 -1.79 14.05
CA VAL A 16 -10.58 -2.23 13.75
C VAL A 16 -9.57 -1.07 13.70
N TYR A 17 -9.95 0.11 13.22
CA TYR A 17 -9.02 1.19 12.91
C TYR A 17 -9.23 2.43 13.77
N ASP A 18 -10.48 2.85 13.98
CA ASP A 18 -10.75 4.20 14.48
C ASP A 18 -10.19 4.48 15.87
N HIS A 19 -10.19 3.48 16.76
CA HIS A 19 -9.63 3.64 18.09
C HIS A 19 -8.16 4.06 17.98
N TRP A 20 -7.34 3.27 17.29
CA TRP A 20 -5.91 3.54 17.10
C TRP A 20 -5.65 4.86 16.37
N LEU A 21 -6.46 5.19 15.35
CA LEU A 21 -6.32 6.45 14.63
C LEU A 21 -6.65 7.67 15.51
N ARG A 22 -7.60 7.55 16.45
CA ARG A 22 -7.93 8.64 17.39
C ARG A 22 -6.88 8.79 18.48
N GLU A 23 -6.31 7.68 18.97
CA GLU A 23 -5.20 7.73 19.95
C GLU A 23 -3.97 8.42 19.34
N ALA A 24 -3.71 8.26 18.04
CA ALA A 24 -2.57 8.86 17.35
C ALA A 24 -2.67 10.38 17.11
N ARG A 25 -3.72 11.06 17.60
CA ARG A 25 -3.91 12.52 17.41
C ARG A 25 -2.86 13.38 18.08
N ASP A 26 -2.25 12.86 19.14
CA ASP A 26 -1.21 13.53 19.91
C ASP A 26 0.21 13.10 19.47
N ASP A 27 0.32 12.25 18.45
CA ASP A 27 1.60 11.77 17.89
C ASP A 27 2.13 12.73 16.80
N ASP A 28 3.42 12.58 16.46
CA ASP A 28 4.03 13.34 15.36
C ASP A 28 3.52 12.93 13.97
N PHE A 29 3.17 11.64 13.81
CA PHE A 29 2.63 11.05 12.58
C PHE A 29 2.02 9.67 12.87
N ILE A 30 1.24 9.15 11.91
CA ILE A 30 0.73 7.78 11.93
C ILE A 30 1.36 6.92 10.82
N GLY A 31 1.76 5.70 11.17
CA GLY A 31 2.19 4.69 10.22
C GLY A 31 0.99 3.98 9.57
N VAL A 32 0.94 3.93 8.24
CA VAL A 32 -0.10 3.22 7.49
C VAL A 32 0.50 2.03 6.74
N GLN A 33 -0.10 0.85 6.97
CA GLN A 33 0.19 -0.38 6.23
C GLN A 33 -1.03 -0.74 5.38
N ASN A 34 -0.84 -0.97 4.08
CA ASN A 34 -1.94 -1.29 3.17
C ASN A 34 -1.53 -2.32 2.12
N TYR A 35 -2.42 -3.27 1.82
CA TYR A 35 -2.18 -4.32 0.81
C TYR A 35 -3.40 -4.56 -0.09
N GLU A 36 -4.61 -4.39 0.46
CA GLU A 36 -5.84 -4.83 -0.18
C GLU A 36 -6.97 -3.81 0.01
N ARG A 37 -8.06 -4.01 -0.74
CA ARG A 37 -9.32 -3.28 -0.56
C ARG A 37 -10.46 -4.26 -0.36
N ILE A 38 -11.14 -4.12 0.77
CA ILE A 38 -12.39 -4.83 1.03
C ILE A 38 -13.57 -3.92 0.67
N VAL A 39 -14.51 -4.44 -0.11
CA VAL A 39 -15.70 -3.73 -0.53
C VAL A 39 -16.90 -4.29 0.22
N HIS A 40 -17.67 -3.41 0.86
CA HIS A 40 -18.94 -3.77 1.49
C HIS A 40 -20.10 -3.27 0.64
N GLY A 41 -21.08 -4.14 0.43
CA GLY A 41 -22.42 -3.84 -0.07
C GLY A 41 -23.48 -4.02 1.03
N PRO A 42 -24.77 -3.92 0.69
CA PRO A 42 -25.86 -3.99 1.68
C PRO A 42 -25.89 -5.32 2.45
N ASP A 43 -25.49 -6.41 1.81
CA ASP A 43 -25.57 -7.77 2.38
C ASP A 43 -24.25 -8.29 2.96
N GLY A 44 -23.17 -7.51 2.91
CA GLY A 44 -21.87 -7.92 3.46
C GLY A 44 -20.68 -7.54 2.60
N GLU A 45 -19.58 -8.26 2.77
CA GLU A 45 -18.42 -8.15 1.89
C GLU A 45 -18.76 -8.65 0.48
N VAL A 46 -18.34 -7.90 -0.53
CA VAL A 46 -18.63 -8.17 -1.93
C VAL A 46 -17.32 -8.50 -2.63
N ALA A 47 -17.27 -9.66 -3.26
CA ALA A 47 -16.21 -10.00 -4.20
C ALA A 47 -16.31 -9.05 -5.39
N VAL A 48 -15.21 -8.36 -5.69
CA VAL A 48 -15.11 -7.50 -6.86
C VAL A 48 -14.55 -8.34 -8.01
N GLU A 49 -14.99 -8.10 -9.23
CA GLU A 49 -14.38 -8.71 -10.41
C GLU A 49 -13.02 -8.05 -10.71
N GLY A 50 -12.02 -8.86 -11.04
CA GLY A 50 -10.70 -8.36 -11.40
C GLY A 50 -9.62 -9.42 -11.30
N GLU A 51 -8.41 -9.04 -11.68
CA GLU A 51 -7.22 -9.84 -11.46
C GLU A 51 -6.94 -9.96 -9.95
N LEU A 52 -6.61 -11.17 -9.50
CA LEU A 52 -6.35 -11.46 -8.09
C LEU A 52 -4.85 -11.48 -7.79
N ASN A 53 -4.49 -11.00 -6.60
CA ASN A 53 -3.18 -11.25 -6.02
C ASN A 53 -3.11 -12.69 -5.48
N GLY A 54 -1.95 -13.14 -5.01
CA GLY A 54 -1.84 -14.51 -4.49
C GLY A 54 -2.37 -14.69 -3.05
N MET A 55 -2.98 -13.65 -2.46
CA MET A 55 -3.85 -13.73 -1.28
C MET A 55 -5.32 -13.93 -1.65
N GLY A 56 -5.68 -13.90 -2.95
CA GLY A 56 -7.03 -14.12 -3.44
C GLY A 56 -7.93 -12.88 -3.44
N THR A 57 -7.36 -11.68 -3.26
CA THR A 57 -8.10 -10.41 -3.34
C THR A 57 -7.77 -9.65 -4.62
N VAL A 58 -8.71 -8.81 -5.07
CA VAL A 58 -8.54 -8.03 -6.29
C VAL A 58 -7.41 -7.02 -6.15
N ILE A 59 -6.53 -6.99 -7.15
CA ILE A 59 -5.44 -6.01 -7.26
C ILE A 59 -6.05 -4.62 -7.43
N ALA A 60 -5.88 -3.77 -6.41
CA ALA A 60 -6.47 -2.44 -6.37
C ALA A 60 -5.42 -1.40 -5.93
N PRO A 61 -4.62 -0.85 -6.86
CA PRO A 61 -3.58 0.14 -6.55
C PRO A 61 -4.09 1.33 -5.73
N GLY A 62 -5.28 1.85 -6.06
CA GLY A 62 -5.92 2.95 -5.33
C GLY A 62 -6.37 2.68 -3.91
N SER A 63 -6.23 1.44 -3.42
CA SER A 63 -6.48 1.14 -2.01
C SER A 63 -5.55 1.94 -1.08
N LEU A 64 -4.31 2.20 -1.49
CA LEU A 64 -3.34 2.96 -0.70
C LEU A 64 -3.78 4.41 -0.48
N ALA A 65 -4.13 5.12 -1.55
CA ALA A 65 -4.57 6.51 -1.45
C ALA A 65 -5.81 6.65 -0.56
N GLY A 66 -6.75 5.72 -0.68
CA GLY A 66 -7.95 5.67 0.18
C GLY A 66 -7.63 5.41 1.65
N ALA A 67 -6.67 4.52 1.95
CA ALA A 67 -6.22 4.22 3.31
C ALA A 67 -5.50 5.42 3.95
N VAL A 68 -4.59 6.04 3.22
CA VAL A 68 -3.83 7.24 3.66
C VAL A 68 -4.75 8.41 3.92
N ARG A 69 -5.69 8.70 2.99
CA ARG A 69 -6.70 9.73 3.20
C ARG A 69 -7.51 9.48 4.47
N TYR A 70 -8.02 8.27 4.63
CA TYR A 70 -8.84 7.91 5.79
C TYR A 70 -8.09 8.03 7.10
N ALA A 71 -6.85 7.52 7.15
CA ALA A 71 -6.01 7.61 8.33
C ALA A 71 -5.79 9.07 8.74
N HIS A 72 -5.46 9.94 7.79
CA HIS A 72 -5.29 11.37 8.05
C HIS A 72 -6.60 12.06 8.48
N GLU A 73 -7.73 11.78 7.82
CA GLU A 73 -9.04 12.34 8.18
C GLU A 73 -9.43 12.06 9.64
N VAL A 74 -9.08 10.90 10.19
CA VAL A 74 -9.42 10.54 11.58
C VAL A 74 -8.37 11.01 12.59
N SER A 75 -7.09 10.81 12.26
CA SER A 75 -5.95 11.07 13.16
C SER A 75 -5.48 12.51 13.14
N GLN A 76 -5.77 13.28 12.09
CA GLN A 76 -5.37 14.68 11.91
C GLN A 76 -3.84 14.93 11.93
N VAL A 77 -3.02 13.88 11.93
CA VAL A 77 -1.55 13.94 11.88
C VAL A 77 -1.02 13.49 10.52
N PRO A 78 0.23 13.87 10.14
CA PRO A 78 0.87 13.36 8.94
C PRO A 78 0.92 11.83 8.86
N VAL A 79 0.97 11.29 7.64
CA VAL A 79 0.99 9.85 7.38
C VAL A 79 2.35 9.43 6.82
N LEU A 80 2.95 8.39 7.40
CA LEU A 80 4.04 7.65 6.78
C LEU A 80 3.49 6.30 6.28
N VAL A 81 3.60 6.02 4.98
CA VAL A 81 3.30 4.67 4.50
C VAL A 81 4.45 3.76 4.91
N THR A 82 4.25 2.97 5.96
CA THR A 82 5.29 2.12 6.54
C THR A 82 5.39 0.76 5.84
N GLU A 83 4.28 0.27 5.27
CA GLU A 83 4.28 -0.90 4.40
C GLU A 83 3.25 -0.77 3.29
N HIS A 84 3.67 -1.06 2.07
CA HIS A 84 2.77 -1.29 0.96
C HIS A 84 3.40 -2.22 -0.07
N GLY A 85 2.62 -3.16 -0.58
CA GLY A 85 3.08 -4.09 -1.59
C GLY A 85 2.00 -5.06 -2.01
N ILE A 86 2.42 -6.10 -2.72
CA ILE A 86 1.54 -7.15 -3.22
C ILE A 86 2.25 -8.50 -3.10
N GLN A 87 1.54 -9.47 -2.55
CA GLN A 87 1.94 -10.87 -2.63
C GLN A 87 1.54 -11.39 -4.02
N THR A 88 2.53 -11.85 -4.77
CA THR A 88 2.32 -12.47 -6.08
C THR A 88 3.58 -13.21 -6.55
N PRO A 89 3.46 -14.41 -7.12
CA PRO A 89 4.55 -15.08 -7.81
C PRO A 89 4.82 -14.48 -9.21
N ASP A 90 3.86 -13.75 -9.78
CA ASP A 90 4.03 -13.04 -11.06
C ASP A 90 4.50 -11.61 -10.80
N ASP A 91 5.81 -11.38 -10.97
CA ASP A 91 6.38 -10.05 -10.73
C ASP A 91 5.92 -8.99 -11.75
N THR A 92 5.32 -9.38 -12.88
CA THR A 92 4.72 -8.40 -13.80
C THR A 92 3.54 -7.67 -13.17
N GLN A 93 2.75 -8.36 -12.32
CA GLN A 93 1.70 -7.74 -11.51
C GLN A 93 2.29 -6.73 -10.53
N ARG A 94 3.38 -7.09 -9.81
CA ARG A 94 4.06 -6.17 -8.88
C ARG A 94 4.64 -4.95 -9.59
N ALA A 95 5.25 -5.16 -10.75
CA ALA A 95 5.85 -4.11 -11.58
C ALA A 95 4.80 -3.12 -12.12
N ALA A 96 3.55 -3.54 -12.34
CA ALA A 96 2.45 -2.66 -12.71
C ALA A 96 1.76 -2.01 -11.49
N PHE A 97 1.58 -2.78 -10.41
CA PHE A 97 0.86 -2.37 -9.21
C PHE A 97 1.56 -1.23 -8.46
N VAL A 98 2.86 -1.34 -8.21
CA VAL A 98 3.58 -0.38 -7.35
C VAL A 98 3.61 1.03 -7.97
N PRO A 99 3.96 1.23 -9.26
CA PRO A 99 3.91 2.56 -9.86
C PRO A 99 2.50 3.18 -9.84
N ALA A 100 1.46 2.40 -10.15
CA ALA A 100 0.08 2.89 -10.15
C ALA A 100 -0.36 3.33 -8.73
N ALA A 101 -0.01 2.56 -7.69
CA ALA A 101 -0.35 2.92 -6.32
C ALA A 101 0.38 4.19 -5.84
N VAL A 102 1.65 4.35 -6.24
CA VAL A 102 2.44 5.56 -5.90
C VAL A 102 1.93 6.78 -6.66
N GLU A 103 1.45 6.64 -7.90
CA GLU A 103 0.81 7.73 -8.65
C GLU A 103 -0.47 8.21 -7.96
N GLU A 104 -1.32 7.28 -7.51
CA GLU A 104 -2.53 7.64 -6.74
C GLU A 104 -2.19 8.26 -5.37
N LEU A 105 -1.14 7.77 -4.70
CA LEU A 105 -0.62 8.39 -3.48
C LEU A 105 -0.14 9.82 -3.73
N ALA A 106 0.59 10.06 -4.82
CA ALA A 106 1.07 11.38 -5.20
C ALA A 106 -0.10 12.34 -5.46
N ALA A 107 -1.15 11.88 -6.15
CA ALA A 107 -2.36 12.66 -6.34
C ALA A 107 -3.04 13.01 -4.99
N GLN A 108 -3.00 12.10 -4.01
CA GLN A 108 -3.53 12.38 -2.66
C GLN A 108 -2.67 13.39 -1.89
N VAL A 109 -1.36 13.41 -2.11
CA VAL A 109 -0.46 14.46 -1.59
C VAL A 109 -0.79 15.81 -2.24
N ASP A 110 -0.96 15.86 -3.56
CA ASP A 110 -1.35 17.08 -4.28
C ASP A 110 -2.74 17.57 -3.86
N ALA A 111 -3.63 16.68 -3.42
CA ALA A 111 -4.93 17.01 -2.83
C ALA A 111 -4.86 17.53 -1.38
N GLY A 112 -3.66 17.60 -0.78
CA GLY A 112 -3.41 18.24 0.52
C GLY A 112 -3.22 17.28 1.69
N THR A 113 -3.17 15.96 1.49
CA THR A 113 -2.85 15.03 2.59
C THR A 113 -1.34 15.04 2.88
N PRO A 114 -0.90 15.36 4.12
CA PRO A 114 0.51 15.39 4.47
C PRO A 114 1.08 13.97 4.57
N VAL A 115 1.73 13.50 3.49
CA VAL A 115 2.43 12.21 3.46
C VAL A 115 3.94 12.43 3.58
N LEU A 116 4.54 11.82 4.60
CA LEU A 116 5.96 11.96 4.91
C LEU A 116 6.85 11.09 4.01
N GLY A 117 6.34 9.97 3.53
CA GLY A 117 7.11 9.05 2.70
C GLY A 117 6.40 7.74 2.41
N TYR A 118 7.10 6.89 1.66
CA TYR A 118 6.64 5.58 1.21
C TYR A 118 7.71 4.52 1.43
N CYS A 119 7.34 3.47 2.17
CA CYS A 119 8.16 2.29 2.41
C CYS A 119 7.50 1.06 1.76
N HIS A 120 8.21 0.48 0.79
CA HIS A 120 7.75 -0.74 0.12
C HIS A 120 7.95 -1.96 1.02
N TRP A 121 6.90 -2.80 1.12
CA TRP A 121 7.03 -4.16 1.63
C TRP A 121 7.08 -5.12 0.44
N THR A 122 8.24 -5.68 0.10
CA THR A 122 9.52 -5.59 0.82
C THR A 122 10.72 -5.59 -0.13
N LEU A 123 11.92 -5.31 0.38
CA LEU A 123 13.12 -5.34 -0.46
C LEU A 123 13.43 -6.75 -0.96
N LEU A 124 13.30 -7.75 -0.09
CA LEU A 124 13.70 -9.15 -0.31
C LEU A 124 12.54 -10.09 -0.02
N ASP A 125 12.37 -11.13 -0.83
CA ASP A 125 11.53 -12.26 -0.42
C ASP A 125 12.02 -12.80 0.94
N ASN A 126 11.10 -12.94 1.88
CA ASN A 126 11.39 -13.21 3.29
C ASN A 126 10.49 -14.33 3.84
N PHE A 127 10.53 -14.52 5.16
CA PHE A 127 9.68 -15.47 5.87
C PHE A 127 8.35 -14.82 6.24
N GLU A 128 7.27 -15.24 5.60
CA GLU A 128 5.92 -14.68 5.78
C GLU A 128 5.16 -15.46 6.87
N TRP A 129 5.62 -15.30 8.11
CA TRP A 129 4.94 -15.82 9.30
C TRP A 129 4.53 -17.31 9.16
N ILE A 130 3.25 -17.61 9.37
CA ILE A 130 2.70 -18.97 9.30
C ILE A 130 2.72 -19.57 7.88
N PHE A 131 2.94 -18.75 6.85
CA PHE A 131 3.02 -19.17 5.44
C PHE A 131 4.46 -19.49 5.02
N GLY A 132 5.45 -19.26 5.90
CA GLY A 132 6.84 -19.57 5.64
C GLY A 132 7.40 -18.83 4.43
N TYR A 133 8.29 -19.48 3.66
CA TYR A 133 8.97 -18.88 2.51
C TYR A 133 8.22 -19.01 1.17
N GLY A 134 6.96 -19.46 1.20
CA GLY A 134 6.16 -19.64 -0.01
C GLY A 134 5.62 -18.34 -0.58
N ALA A 135 5.35 -17.36 0.28
CA ALA A 135 4.87 -16.05 -0.14
C ALA A 135 6.00 -15.22 -0.75
N GLN A 136 5.71 -14.60 -1.90
CA GLN A 136 6.65 -13.72 -2.59
C GLN A 136 6.11 -12.30 -2.56
N LEU A 137 6.77 -11.42 -1.82
CA LEU A 137 6.43 -10.00 -1.68
C LEU A 137 7.61 -9.09 -2.07
N GLY A 138 8.82 -9.64 -2.17
CA GLY A 138 10.03 -8.85 -2.34
C GLY A 138 10.25 -8.32 -3.75
N LEU A 139 10.94 -7.18 -3.85
CA LEU A 139 11.52 -6.67 -5.10
C LEU A 139 12.69 -7.53 -5.60
N HIS A 140 13.28 -8.34 -4.72
CA HIS A 140 14.36 -9.28 -5.06
C HIS A 140 14.01 -10.69 -4.58
N THR A 141 14.31 -11.69 -5.39
CA THR A 141 14.36 -13.07 -4.89
C THR A 141 15.62 -13.26 -4.04
N VAL A 142 15.54 -14.22 -3.12
CA VAL A 142 16.67 -14.66 -2.31
C VAL A 142 16.84 -16.16 -2.53
N ASP A 143 18.00 -16.57 -3.04
CA ASP A 143 18.45 -17.96 -2.93
C ASP A 143 18.76 -18.24 -1.46
N ARG A 144 18.05 -19.20 -0.86
CA ARG A 144 18.17 -19.47 0.59
C ARG A 144 19.35 -20.38 0.95
N ASP A 145 19.96 -21.03 -0.03
CA ASP A 145 21.15 -21.86 0.19
C ASP A 145 22.42 -21.00 0.04
N THR A 146 22.44 -20.10 -0.94
CA THR A 146 23.62 -19.26 -1.26
C THR A 146 23.53 -17.82 -0.75
N PHE A 147 22.34 -17.37 -0.36
CA PHE A 147 22.04 -15.97 -0.04
C PHE A 147 22.24 -14.99 -1.22
N GLU A 148 22.31 -15.47 -2.46
CA GLU A 148 22.31 -14.60 -3.64
C GLU A 148 20.97 -13.84 -3.75
N ARG A 149 21.03 -12.55 -4.08
CA ARG A 149 19.84 -11.70 -4.31
C ARG A 149 19.73 -11.38 -5.79
N ARG A 150 18.57 -11.64 -6.39
CA ARG A 150 18.32 -11.31 -7.80
C ARG A 150 17.17 -10.31 -7.89
N ALA A 151 17.43 -9.18 -8.51
CA ALA A 151 16.42 -8.15 -8.75
C ALA A 151 15.32 -8.69 -9.66
N LYS A 152 14.07 -8.49 -9.27
CA LYS A 152 12.91 -8.76 -10.11
C LYS A 152 12.60 -7.52 -10.98
N PRO A 153 11.84 -7.64 -12.10
CA PRO A 153 11.38 -6.50 -12.89
C PRO A 153 10.82 -5.32 -12.08
N SER A 154 10.06 -5.60 -11.02
CA SER A 154 9.48 -4.63 -10.10
C SER A 154 10.51 -3.79 -9.36
N ALA A 155 11.72 -4.32 -9.08
CA ALA A 155 12.81 -3.53 -8.51
C ALA A 155 13.20 -2.37 -9.44
N GLN A 156 13.26 -2.63 -10.75
CA GLN A 156 13.57 -1.60 -11.73
C GLN A 156 12.41 -0.62 -11.91
N ALA A 157 11.17 -1.11 -11.89
CA ALA A 157 9.97 -0.26 -11.92
C ALA A 157 9.94 0.70 -10.72
N TYR A 158 10.14 0.19 -9.50
CA TYR A 158 10.19 0.99 -8.28
C TYR A 158 11.35 1.98 -8.28
N ALA A 159 12.54 1.57 -8.74
CA ALA A 159 13.68 2.48 -8.88
C ALA A 159 13.39 3.65 -9.85
N ASN A 160 12.63 3.42 -10.92
CA ASN A 160 12.23 4.47 -11.86
C ASN A 160 11.26 5.47 -11.21
N VAL A 161 10.29 4.99 -10.41
CA VAL A 161 9.41 5.83 -9.61
C VAL A 161 10.21 6.71 -8.64
N VAL A 162 11.16 6.13 -7.89
CA VAL A 162 12.00 6.92 -6.96
C VAL A 162 12.80 7.99 -7.70
N ARG A 163 13.35 7.66 -8.88
CA ARG A 163 14.10 8.62 -9.70
C ARG A 163 13.23 9.76 -10.22
N SER A 164 12.01 9.47 -10.69
CA SER A 164 11.10 10.50 -11.20
C SER A 164 10.73 11.51 -10.11
N HIS A 165 10.42 11.03 -8.90
CA HIS A 165 10.10 11.91 -7.77
C HIS A 165 11.31 12.73 -7.28
N ARG A 166 12.52 12.15 -7.27
CA ARG A 166 13.75 12.92 -6.98
C ARG A 166 13.98 14.04 -7.99
N GLY A 167 13.78 13.77 -9.27
CA GLY A 167 13.89 14.79 -10.33
C GLY A 167 12.86 15.91 -10.17
N ALA A 168 11.62 15.58 -9.82
CA ALA A 168 10.56 16.55 -9.57
C ALA A 168 10.86 17.46 -8.37
N VAL A 169 11.40 16.91 -7.27
CA VAL A 169 11.79 17.70 -6.08
C VAL A 169 12.95 18.64 -6.39
N ALA A 170 13.96 18.19 -7.14
CA ALA A 170 15.09 19.03 -7.54
C ALA A 170 14.66 20.21 -8.43
N GLY A 171 13.63 20.04 -9.26
CA GLY A 171 13.08 21.12 -10.09
C GLY A 171 12.25 22.16 -9.33
N ARG A 172 11.65 21.80 -8.17
CA ARG A 172 10.85 22.72 -7.33
C ARG A 172 11.69 23.63 -6.43
N GLY A 173 12.96 23.31 -6.21
CA GLY A 173 13.89 24.11 -5.40
C GLY A 173 14.75 25.12 -6.18
N GLY A 174 14.47 25.32 -7.48
CA GLY A 174 15.30 26.09 -8.40
C GLY A 174 14.70 27.42 -8.92
N ASN A 175 13.68 27.98 -8.25
CA ASN A 175 13.11 29.29 -8.56
C ASN A 175 13.00 30.16 -7.31
#